data_AF-D5MGZ3-F1
#
_entry.id   AF-D5MGZ3-F1
#
_cell.length_a   1.000
_cell.length_b   1.000
_cell.length_c   1.000
_cell.angle_alpha   90.00
_cell.angle_beta   90.00
_cell.angle_gamma   90.00
#
_symmetry.space_group_name_H-M   'P 1'
#
loop_
_entity.id
_entity.type
_entity.pdbx_description
1 polymer ?
#
loop_
_entity_poly.entity_id
_entity_poly.type
_entity_poly.pdbx_seq_one_letter_code
_entity_poly.pdbx_strand_id
1 'polypeptide(L)'
;MMGRRDPQEARRRLYEYAVAQGGYFTAAQARIAGYPKQLQYYHVRRGNWVREDRGIFRLWEWPRSSHEDLIRWTLWSRGAAVVSHQSAMAVHEISDLMPAKIHLTVPPEFRKTPSPAMVLHRDRLAPHEIEQRDGFRVTTPLRTLIDAARVDVDPERLSAAVRDAVLKGLVADRHIEAAIDTLQGAAAERLYQALTLARKAA
;
A
#
# COMPACT_ATOMS: atom_id res chain seq x y z
N MET A 1 30.90 7.24 28.48
CA MET A 1 31.94 7.01 27.46
C MET A 1 31.25 6.66 26.16
N MET A 2 30.98 7.65 25.30
CA MET A 2 30.14 7.48 24.11
C MET A 2 31.05 7.11 22.93
N GLY A 3 31.07 5.83 22.55
CA GLY A 3 31.88 5.33 21.45
C GLY A 3 31.65 6.13 20.18
N ARG A 4 32.74 6.50 19.49
CA ARG A 4 32.74 7.23 18.23
C ARG A 4 31.86 6.44 17.24
N ARG A 5 30.67 6.96 16.89
CA ARG A 5 29.77 6.30 15.92
C ARG A 5 30.51 6.15 14.60
N ASP A 6 30.62 4.93 14.10
CA ASP A 6 31.15 4.65 12.77
C ASP A 6 30.22 5.26 11.69
N PRO A 7 30.67 6.27 10.93
CA PRO A 7 29.86 6.88 9.88
C PRO A 7 29.48 5.90 8.77
N GLN A 8 30.30 4.87 8.52
CA GLN A 8 30.04 3.88 7.47
C GLN A 8 28.91 2.94 7.91
N GLU A 9 28.93 2.48 9.15
CA GLU A 9 27.83 1.70 9.74
C GLU A 9 26.52 2.50 9.75
N ALA A 10 26.55 3.78 10.12
CA ALA A 10 25.37 4.62 10.12
C ALA A 10 24.75 4.76 8.72
N ARG A 11 25.60 4.99 7.71
CA ARG A 11 25.20 5.03 6.31
C ARG A 11 24.58 3.71 5.86
N ARG A 12 25.19 2.58 6.20
CA ARG A 12 24.69 1.24 5.86
C ARG A 12 23.28 1.00 6.44
N ARG A 13 23.08 1.24 7.74
CA ARG A 13 21.78 1.07 8.40
C ARG A 13 20.69 1.95 7.80
N LEU A 14 21.03 3.19 7.45
CA LEU A 14 20.07 4.07 6.77
C LEU A 14 19.72 3.54 5.39
N TYR A 15 20.72 3.08 4.64
CA TYR A 15 20.54 2.53 3.30
C TYR A 15 19.66 1.27 3.32
N GLU A 16 19.80 0.41 4.33
CA GLU A 16 18.92 -0.76 4.53
C GLU A 16 17.44 -0.35 4.67
N TYR A 17 17.14 0.70 5.44
CA TYR A 17 15.77 1.24 5.50
C TYR A 17 15.32 1.82 4.16
N ALA A 18 16.18 2.56 3.48
CA ALA A 18 15.86 3.17 2.20
C ALA A 18 15.53 2.09 1.16
N VAL A 19 16.38 1.06 1.02
CA VAL A 19 16.18 -0.05 0.07
C VAL A 19 14.84 -0.74 0.30
N ALA A 20 14.54 -1.11 1.55
CA ALA A 20 13.28 -1.78 1.88
C ALA A 20 12.04 -0.90 1.66
N GLN A 21 12.22 0.41 1.51
CA GLN A 21 11.14 1.41 1.46
C GLN A 21 11.23 2.25 0.19
N GLY A 22 11.79 1.73 -0.90
CA GLY A 22 11.83 2.40 -2.21
C GLY A 22 12.60 3.72 -2.22
N GLY A 23 13.66 3.82 -1.43
CA GLY A 23 14.49 5.02 -1.27
C GLY A 23 14.08 5.93 -0.11
N TYR A 24 12.99 5.61 0.59
CA TYR A 24 12.41 6.45 1.65
C TYR A 24 12.80 5.99 3.05
N PHE A 25 12.76 6.91 4.00
CA PHE A 25 12.95 6.60 5.41
C PHE A 25 12.35 7.68 6.31
N THR A 26 12.08 7.31 7.55
CA THR A 26 11.54 8.24 8.55
C THR A 26 12.66 8.94 9.33
N ALA A 27 12.34 10.11 9.90
CA ALA A 27 13.20 10.80 10.86
C ALA A 27 13.60 9.92 12.07
N ALA A 28 12.71 8.99 12.44
CA ALA A 28 12.95 8.04 13.53
C ALA A 28 13.96 6.96 13.11
N GLN A 29 13.79 6.37 11.92
CA GLN A 29 14.75 5.43 11.34
C GLN A 29 16.13 6.08 11.15
N ALA A 30 16.18 7.30 10.62
CA ALA A 30 17.44 8.05 10.52
C ALA A 30 18.12 8.24 11.88
N ARG A 31 17.35 8.54 12.93
CA ARG A 31 17.89 8.66 14.30
C ARG A 31 18.44 7.33 14.82
N ILE A 32 17.72 6.23 14.61
CA ILE A 32 18.14 4.86 14.97
C ILE A 32 19.42 4.47 14.21
N ALA A 33 19.50 4.81 12.93
CA ALA A 33 20.67 4.59 12.09
C ALA A 33 21.88 5.45 12.51
N GLY A 34 21.70 6.48 13.33
CA GLY A 34 22.79 7.27 13.87
C GLY A 34 22.82 8.74 13.45
N TYR A 35 21.82 9.21 12.70
CA TYR A 35 21.67 10.60 12.26
C TYR A 35 20.78 11.40 13.21
N PRO A 36 21.34 12.13 14.20
CA PRO A 36 20.57 13.07 15.01
C PRO A 36 20.00 14.19 14.15
N LYS A 37 19.00 14.91 14.68
CA LYS A 37 18.24 15.95 13.96
C LYS A 37 19.13 16.98 13.23
N GLN A 38 20.25 17.37 13.82
CA GLN A 38 21.21 18.30 13.20
C GLN A 38 21.85 17.73 11.93
N LEU A 39 22.23 16.45 11.93
CA LEU A 39 22.75 15.78 10.74
C LEU A 39 21.65 15.57 9.69
N GLN A 40 20.41 15.28 10.11
CA GLN A 40 19.29 15.22 9.17
C GLN A 40 19.10 16.55 8.44
N TYR A 41 19.14 17.67 9.17
CA TYR A 41 19.09 19.02 8.59
C TYR A 41 20.26 19.28 7.63
N TYR A 42 21.47 18.90 8.03
CA TYR A 42 22.66 19.00 7.18
C TYR A 42 22.50 18.24 5.86
N HIS A 43 22.06 16.97 5.90
CA HIS A 43 21.88 16.18 4.68
C HIS A 43 20.80 16.73 3.75
N VAL A 44 19.72 17.27 4.31
CA VAL A 44 18.69 17.98 3.53
C VAL A 44 19.26 19.25 2.89
N ARG A 45 19.98 20.09 3.65
CA ARG A 45 20.60 21.31 3.11
C ARG A 45 21.63 21.03 2.02
N ARG A 46 22.36 19.92 2.13
CA ARG A 46 23.38 19.50 1.15
C ARG A 46 22.79 18.80 -0.07
N GLY A 47 21.47 18.60 -0.13
CA GLY A 47 20.81 17.92 -1.25
C GLY A 47 20.98 16.41 -1.26
N ASN A 48 21.57 15.81 -0.21
CA ASN A 48 21.70 14.35 -0.12
C ASN A 48 20.33 13.71 0.15
N TRP A 49 19.49 14.39 0.94
CA TRP A 49 18.15 13.92 1.28
C TRP A 49 17.10 14.91 0.82
N VAL A 50 15.99 14.41 0.29
CA VAL A 50 14.79 15.19 -0.03
C VAL A 50 13.80 15.03 1.11
N ARG A 51 13.16 16.13 1.53
CA ARG A 51 12.09 16.09 2.53
C ARG A 51 10.74 16.01 1.81
N GLU A 52 10.12 14.84 1.85
CA GLU A 52 8.87 14.54 1.15
C GLU A 52 7.64 14.84 2.02
N ASP A 53 7.77 14.70 3.36
CA ASP A 53 6.70 15.06 4.31
C ASP A 53 7.27 15.36 5.72
N ARG A 54 6.38 15.57 6.69
CA ARG A 54 6.71 15.66 8.11
C ARG A 54 7.37 14.38 8.61
N GLY A 55 8.70 14.42 8.66
CA GLY A 55 9.51 13.35 9.19
C GLY A 55 9.65 12.16 8.24
N ILE A 56 9.37 12.37 6.95
CA ILE A 56 9.62 11.42 5.86
C ILE A 56 10.62 12.06 4.92
N PHE A 57 11.66 11.30 4.59
CA PHE A 57 12.74 11.71 3.72
C PHE A 57 12.99 10.65 2.66
N ARG A 58 13.67 11.04 1.59
CA ARG A 58 14.12 10.17 0.51
C ARG A 58 15.60 10.44 0.22
N LEU A 59 16.35 9.41 -0.16
CA LEU A 59 17.70 9.59 -0.72
C LEU A 59 17.57 10.23 -2.10
N TRP A 60 18.30 11.33 -2.36
CA TRP A 60 18.22 12.07 -3.62
C TRP A 60 18.54 11.17 -4.82
N GLU A 61 19.58 10.35 -4.70
CA GLU A 61 20.09 9.45 -5.75
C GLU A 61 19.15 8.28 -6.08
N TRP A 62 18.12 8.04 -5.26
CA TRP A 62 17.19 6.95 -5.50
C TRP A 62 16.20 7.31 -6.62
N PRO A 63 15.98 6.44 -7.62
CA PRO A 63 15.01 6.69 -8.68
C PRO A 63 13.61 6.96 -8.14
N ARG A 64 12.85 7.84 -8.79
CA ARG A 64 11.45 8.05 -8.43
C ARG A 64 10.63 6.80 -8.76
N SER A 65 9.68 6.48 -7.90
CA SER A 65 8.70 5.41 -8.11
C SER A 65 7.41 5.98 -8.71
N SER A 66 6.60 5.17 -9.40
CA SER A 66 5.23 5.56 -9.74
C SER A 66 4.30 5.54 -8.52
N HIS A 67 4.73 4.92 -7.42
CA HIS A 67 3.93 4.67 -6.21
C HIS A 67 4.43 5.47 -4.99
N GLU A 68 5.10 6.62 -5.19
CA GLU A 68 5.66 7.44 -4.10
C GLU A 68 4.63 7.80 -3.02
N ASP A 69 3.40 8.11 -3.44
CA ASP A 69 2.31 8.41 -2.51
C ASP A 69 1.94 7.20 -1.64
N LEU A 70 1.98 5.98 -2.19
CA LEU A 70 1.68 4.76 -1.44
C LEU A 70 2.78 4.50 -0.40
N ILE A 71 4.05 4.62 -0.80
CA ILE A 71 5.20 4.51 0.11
C ILE A 71 5.08 5.54 1.24
N ARG A 72 4.78 6.79 0.89
CA ARG A 72 4.57 7.88 1.86
C ARG A 72 3.50 7.50 2.89
N TRP A 73 2.36 6.97 2.46
CA TRP A 73 1.28 6.59 3.38
C TRP A 73 1.61 5.34 4.21
N THR A 74 2.36 4.39 3.66
CA THR A 74 2.92 3.29 4.44
C THR A 74 3.83 3.81 5.55
N LEU A 75 4.75 4.73 5.28
CA LEU A 75 5.62 5.31 6.30
C LEU A 75 4.86 6.20 7.30
N TRP A 76 3.90 6.99 6.83
CA TRP A 76 3.02 7.77 7.69
C TRP A 76 2.28 6.86 8.67
N SER A 77 1.78 5.71 8.22
CA SER A 77 1.10 4.72 9.08
C SER A 77 2.04 3.92 9.97
N ARG A 78 3.36 4.15 9.89
CA ARG A 78 4.41 3.34 10.55
C ARG A 78 4.36 1.87 10.15
N GLY A 79 4.09 1.60 8.87
CA GLY A 79 4.01 0.26 8.32
C GLY A 79 2.71 -0.49 8.68
N ALA A 80 1.70 0.19 9.23
CA ALA A 80 0.42 -0.45 9.56
C ALA A 80 -0.52 -0.55 8.35
N ALA A 81 -0.47 0.41 7.43
CA ALA A 81 -1.35 0.48 6.27
C ALA A 81 -0.99 -0.56 5.21
N VAL A 82 -2.03 -1.08 4.57
CA VAL A 82 -1.99 -1.91 3.37
C VAL A 82 -2.90 -1.24 2.34
N VAL A 83 -2.41 -1.01 1.13
CA VAL A 83 -3.18 -0.45 0.02
C VAL A 83 -4.28 -1.43 -0.36
N SER A 84 -5.52 -0.95 -0.46
CA SER A 84 -6.69 -1.83 -0.63
C SER A 84 -7.78 -1.20 -1.49
N HIS A 85 -8.87 -1.94 -1.71
CA HIS A 85 -10.06 -1.50 -2.47
C HIS A 85 -9.66 -0.87 -3.83
N GLN A 86 -10.21 0.29 -4.19
CA GLN A 86 -9.98 0.95 -5.47
C GLN A 86 -8.50 1.27 -5.73
N SER A 87 -7.73 1.63 -4.69
CA SER A 87 -6.29 1.87 -4.87
C SER A 87 -5.52 0.60 -5.16
N ALA A 88 -5.90 -0.54 -4.57
CA ALA A 88 -5.29 -1.82 -4.91
C ALA A 88 -5.71 -2.30 -6.31
N MET A 89 -6.96 -2.03 -6.73
CA MET A 89 -7.38 -2.35 -8.10
C MET A 89 -6.51 -1.63 -9.14
N ALA A 90 -6.19 -0.34 -8.90
CA ALA A 90 -5.28 0.42 -9.76
C ALA A 90 -3.84 -0.15 -9.74
N VAL A 91 -3.32 -0.55 -8.58
CA VAL A 91 -1.98 -1.17 -8.45
C VAL A 91 -1.88 -2.51 -9.18
N HIS A 92 -2.96 -3.29 -9.19
CA HIS A 92 -3.05 -4.56 -9.93
C HIS A 92 -3.46 -4.38 -11.40
N GLU A 93 -3.69 -3.14 -11.81
CA GLU A 93 -4.16 -2.78 -13.16
C GLU A 93 -5.46 -3.51 -13.55
N ILE A 94 -6.35 -3.78 -12.59
CA ILE A 94 -7.67 -4.40 -12.83
C ILE A 94 -8.80 -3.36 -12.75
N SER A 95 -8.46 -2.09 -12.93
CA SER A 95 -9.41 -1.00 -13.06
C SER A 95 -8.74 0.16 -13.76
N ASP A 96 -9.40 0.72 -14.77
CA ASP A 96 -8.94 1.92 -15.48
C ASP A 96 -9.21 3.22 -14.69
N LEU A 97 -9.87 3.13 -13.53
CA LEU A 97 -10.19 4.28 -12.72
C LEU A 97 -9.02 4.67 -11.82
N MET A 98 -8.57 5.91 -11.98
CA MET A 98 -7.76 6.56 -10.97
C MET A 98 -8.64 6.99 -9.80
N PRO A 99 -8.51 6.39 -8.61
CA PRO A 99 -9.34 6.75 -7.48
C PRO A 99 -9.00 8.16 -6.99
N ALA A 100 -10.03 8.99 -6.76
CA ALA A 100 -9.85 10.37 -6.28
C ALA A 100 -9.23 10.45 -4.87
N LYS A 101 -9.27 9.35 -4.11
CA LYS A 101 -8.66 9.21 -2.79
C LYS A 101 -7.89 7.90 -2.72
N ILE A 102 -6.87 7.87 -1.88
CA ILE A 102 -6.12 6.64 -1.62
C ILE A 102 -6.84 5.82 -0.55
N HIS A 103 -7.12 4.55 -0.86
CA HIS A 103 -7.77 3.61 0.03
C HIS A 103 -6.74 2.72 0.70
N LEU A 104 -6.78 2.69 2.04
CA LEU A 104 -5.86 1.90 2.85
C LEU A 104 -6.66 1.13 3.90
N THR A 105 -6.30 -0.13 4.10
CA THR A 105 -6.74 -0.94 5.24
C THR A 105 -5.69 -0.84 6.35
N VAL A 106 -6.14 -0.57 7.57
CA VAL A 106 -5.33 -0.54 8.78
C VAL A 106 -5.98 -1.41 9.87
N PRO A 107 -5.21 -1.93 10.84
CA PRO A 107 -5.78 -2.65 11.97
C PRO A 107 -6.81 -1.80 12.77
N PRO A 108 -7.82 -2.42 13.40
CA PRO A 108 -8.87 -1.70 14.14
C PRO A 108 -8.34 -0.74 15.22
N GLU A 109 -7.22 -1.09 15.85
CA GLU A 109 -6.55 -0.31 16.88
C GLU A 109 -5.79 0.93 16.36
N PHE A 110 -5.71 1.13 15.04
CA PHE A 110 -5.03 2.28 14.45
C PHE A 110 -5.81 3.59 14.67
N ARG A 111 -5.17 4.55 15.34
CA ARG A 111 -5.83 5.79 15.83
C ARG A 111 -5.44 7.09 15.12
N LYS A 112 -4.61 7.07 14.07
CA LYS A 112 -4.27 8.34 13.39
C LYS A 112 -5.44 8.85 12.56
N THR A 113 -5.65 10.17 12.61
CA THR A 113 -6.64 10.84 11.78
C THR A 113 -6.22 10.78 10.30
N PRO A 114 -7.09 10.33 9.39
CA PRO A 114 -6.80 10.31 7.96
C PRO A 114 -6.60 11.72 7.41
N SER A 115 -5.77 11.84 6.38
CA SER A 115 -5.75 13.01 5.51
C SER A 115 -7.04 13.08 4.67
N PRO A 116 -7.53 14.27 4.27
CA PRO A 116 -8.67 14.39 3.35
C PRO A 116 -8.49 13.64 2.02
N ALA A 117 -7.23 13.41 1.62
CA ALA A 117 -6.84 12.69 0.41
C ALA A 117 -6.91 11.14 0.55
N MET A 118 -7.30 10.59 1.71
CA MET A 118 -7.37 9.14 1.92
C MET A 118 -8.68 8.68 2.56
N VAL A 119 -8.98 7.40 2.38
CA VAL A 119 -10.01 6.65 3.09
C VAL A 119 -9.32 5.54 3.89
N LEU A 120 -9.57 5.51 5.19
CA LEU A 120 -9.07 4.47 6.09
C LEU A 120 -10.18 3.45 6.37
N HIS A 121 -9.96 2.24 5.89
CA HIS A 121 -10.74 1.07 6.23
C HIS A 121 -10.11 0.36 7.42
N ARG A 122 -10.94 -0.14 8.34
CA ARG A 122 -10.47 -0.84 9.54
C ARG A 122 -10.84 -2.30 9.44
N ASP A 123 -9.83 -3.14 9.24
CA ASP A 123 -10.00 -4.59 9.20
C ASP A 123 -8.69 -5.29 9.58
N ARG A 124 -8.79 -6.57 9.94
CA ARG A 124 -7.64 -7.45 10.16
C ARG A 124 -7.38 -8.27 8.91
N LEU A 125 -6.24 -8.02 8.28
CA LEU A 125 -5.78 -8.78 7.12
C LEU A 125 -4.90 -9.94 7.58
N ALA A 126 -5.18 -11.14 7.08
CA ALA A 126 -4.31 -12.29 7.24
C ALA A 126 -3.04 -12.13 6.38
N PRO A 127 -1.90 -12.75 6.77
CA PRO A 127 -0.66 -12.60 6.01
C PRO A 127 -0.75 -12.99 4.53
N HIS A 128 -1.57 -14.00 4.19
CA HIS A 128 -1.78 -14.44 2.81
C HIS A 128 -2.67 -13.51 1.97
N GLU A 129 -3.30 -12.52 2.61
CA GLU A 129 -4.11 -11.50 1.94
C GLU A 129 -3.28 -10.26 1.56
N ILE A 130 -1.97 -10.27 1.86
CA ILE A 130 -1.08 -9.12 1.70
C ILE A 130 0.09 -9.50 0.79
N GLU A 131 0.35 -8.64 -0.19
CA GLU A 131 1.56 -8.67 -1.03
C GLU A 131 2.50 -7.53 -0.65
N GLN A 132 3.80 -7.80 -0.73
CA GLN A 132 4.84 -6.79 -0.64
C GLN A 132 5.15 -6.25 -2.04
N ARG A 133 5.24 -4.92 -2.16
CA ARG A 133 5.74 -4.19 -3.32
C ARG A 133 6.91 -3.33 -2.89
N ASP A 134 7.55 -2.65 -3.83
CA ASP A 134 8.69 -1.78 -3.55
C ASP A 134 8.30 -0.61 -2.64
N GLY A 135 8.50 -0.81 -1.33
CA GLY A 135 8.28 0.16 -0.26
C GLY A 135 6.85 0.31 0.25
N PHE A 136 5.92 -0.54 -0.17
CA PHE A 136 4.56 -0.56 0.36
C PHE A 136 3.95 -1.97 0.32
N ARG A 137 2.81 -2.13 1.00
CA ARG A 137 2.02 -3.36 1.01
C ARG A 137 0.69 -3.11 0.32
N VAL A 138 0.19 -4.11 -0.40
CA VAL A 138 -1.11 -4.09 -1.08
C VAL A 138 -1.88 -5.37 -0.77
N THR A 139 -3.21 -5.34 -0.78
CA THR A 139 -4.01 -6.57 -0.68
C THR A 139 -3.81 -7.44 -1.92
N THR A 140 -3.87 -8.76 -1.79
CA THR A 140 -3.84 -9.67 -2.95
C THR A 140 -4.99 -9.34 -3.91
N PRO A 141 -4.90 -9.72 -5.21
CA PRO A 141 -5.99 -9.50 -6.16
C PRO A 141 -7.35 -10.04 -5.68
N LEU A 142 -7.41 -11.27 -5.16
CA LEU A 142 -8.65 -11.82 -4.60
C LEU A 142 -9.18 -10.98 -3.44
N ARG A 143 -8.31 -10.63 -2.47
CA ARG A 143 -8.72 -9.79 -1.35
C ARG A 143 -9.20 -8.42 -1.79
N THR A 144 -8.58 -7.86 -2.81
CA THR A 144 -8.94 -6.57 -3.40
C THR A 144 -10.34 -6.59 -4.00
N LEU A 145 -10.71 -7.66 -4.71
CA LEU A 145 -12.07 -7.84 -5.24
C LEU A 145 -13.11 -8.00 -4.11
N ILE A 146 -12.77 -8.73 -3.05
CA ILE A 146 -13.62 -8.87 -1.86
C ILE A 146 -13.82 -7.51 -1.18
N ASP A 147 -12.75 -6.75 -0.96
CA ASP A 147 -12.78 -5.41 -0.39
C ASP A 147 -13.63 -4.46 -1.26
N ALA A 148 -13.47 -4.53 -2.58
CA ALA A 148 -14.28 -3.76 -3.53
C ALA A 148 -15.77 -4.15 -3.47
N ALA A 149 -16.11 -5.43 -3.27
CA ALA A 149 -17.49 -5.88 -3.12
C ALA A 149 -18.15 -5.47 -1.79
N ARG A 150 -17.33 -5.20 -0.75
CA ARG A 150 -17.80 -4.75 0.58
C ARG A 150 -18.20 -3.28 0.59
N VAL A 151 -17.61 -2.48 -0.28
CA VAL A 151 -18.02 -1.09 -0.49
C VAL A 151 -18.95 -1.04 -1.69
N ASP A 152 -19.91 -0.12 -1.70
CA ASP A 152 -20.91 -0.05 -2.75
C ASP A 152 -20.29 0.46 -4.06
N VAL A 153 -19.68 -0.45 -4.82
CA VAL A 153 -19.12 -0.19 -6.15
C VAL A 153 -20.17 -0.56 -7.19
N ASP A 154 -20.25 0.28 -8.21
CA ASP A 154 -20.96 0.05 -9.46
C ASP A 154 -20.73 -1.40 -9.98
N PRO A 155 -21.77 -2.25 -10.09
CA PRO A 155 -21.64 -3.67 -10.42
C PRO A 155 -20.86 -3.96 -11.71
N GLU A 156 -21.04 -3.12 -12.73
CA GLU A 156 -20.37 -3.20 -14.02
C GLU A 156 -18.86 -3.03 -13.87
N ARG A 157 -18.43 -2.15 -12.95
CA ARG A 157 -17.01 -1.91 -12.68
C ARG A 157 -16.39 -3.07 -11.91
N LEU A 158 -17.11 -3.59 -10.92
CA LEU A 158 -16.65 -4.77 -10.19
C LEU A 158 -16.55 -5.97 -11.14
N SER A 159 -17.49 -6.12 -12.05
CA SER A 159 -17.46 -7.15 -13.09
C SER A 159 -16.26 -7.01 -14.03
N ALA A 160 -15.99 -5.80 -14.53
CA ALA A 160 -14.80 -5.53 -15.34
C ALA A 160 -13.51 -5.87 -14.58
N ALA A 161 -13.42 -5.50 -13.30
CA ALA A 161 -12.26 -5.82 -12.48
C ALA A 161 -12.08 -7.33 -12.25
N VAL A 162 -13.17 -8.07 -12.02
CA VAL A 162 -13.15 -9.53 -11.93
C VAL A 162 -12.64 -10.14 -13.23
N ARG A 163 -13.19 -9.70 -14.38
CA ARG A 163 -12.78 -10.18 -15.69
C ARG A 163 -11.29 -9.94 -15.94
N ASP A 164 -10.81 -8.72 -15.70
CA ASP A 164 -9.42 -8.37 -15.94
C ASP A 164 -8.47 -9.14 -15.02
N ALA A 165 -8.84 -9.34 -13.75
CA ALA A 165 -8.07 -10.16 -12.82
C ALA A 165 -7.94 -11.62 -13.29
N VAL A 166 -9.01 -12.19 -13.86
CA VAL A 166 -9.00 -13.56 -14.39
C VAL A 166 -8.20 -13.63 -15.69
N LEU A 167 -8.43 -12.72 -16.64
CA LEU A 167 -7.73 -12.69 -17.93
C LEU A 167 -6.21 -12.49 -17.76
N LYS A 168 -5.80 -11.67 -16.78
CA LYS A 168 -4.39 -11.46 -16.44
C LYS A 168 -3.79 -12.61 -15.61
N GLY A 169 -4.56 -13.63 -15.24
CA GLY A 169 -4.11 -14.76 -14.44
C GLY A 169 -3.80 -14.41 -12.98
N LEU A 170 -4.30 -13.28 -12.48
CA LEU A 170 -4.08 -12.82 -11.10
C LEU A 170 -4.94 -13.60 -10.09
N VAL A 171 -6.13 -14.02 -10.51
CA VAL A 171 -7.05 -14.85 -9.71
C VAL A 171 -7.72 -15.87 -10.62
N ALA A 172 -7.85 -17.12 -10.15
CA ALA A 172 -8.67 -18.12 -10.83
C ALA A 172 -10.13 -18.04 -10.36
N ASP A 173 -11.09 -18.23 -11.27
CA ASP A 173 -12.53 -18.27 -10.99
C ASP A 173 -12.89 -19.08 -9.73
N ARG A 174 -12.34 -20.29 -9.61
CA ARG A 174 -12.58 -21.17 -8.45
C ARG A 174 -12.24 -20.55 -7.10
N HIS A 175 -11.28 -19.62 -7.05
CA HIS A 175 -10.93 -18.92 -5.82
C HIS A 175 -11.92 -17.80 -5.51
N ILE A 176 -12.52 -17.19 -6.54
CA ILE A 176 -13.60 -16.22 -6.39
C ILE A 176 -14.88 -16.94 -5.92
N GLU A 177 -15.20 -18.10 -6.51
CA GLU A 177 -16.32 -18.95 -6.09
C GLU A 177 -16.18 -19.39 -4.63
N ALA A 178 -15.01 -19.95 -4.26
CA ALA A 178 -14.75 -20.32 -2.87
C ALA A 178 -14.85 -19.12 -1.91
N ALA A 179 -14.45 -17.93 -2.34
CA ALA A 179 -14.63 -16.72 -1.53
C ALA A 179 -16.11 -16.37 -1.36
N ILE A 180 -16.92 -16.41 -2.43
CA ILE A 180 -18.37 -16.17 -2.37
C ILE A 180 -19.04 -17.11 -1.36
N ASP A 181 -18.69 -18.39 -1.35
CA ASP A 181 -19.26 -19.39 -0.43
C ASP A 181 -18.97 -19.09 1.05
N THR A 182 -17.88 -18.37 1.33
CA THR A 182 -17.48 -18.00 2.70
C THR A 182 -17.97 -16.62 3.12
N LEU A 183 -18.23 -15.73 2.16
CA LEU A 183 -18.73 -14.39 2.43
C LEU A 183 -20.21 -14.43 2.80
N GLN A 184 -20.65 -13.41 3.54
CA GLN A 184 -22.05 -13.26 3.94
C GLN A 184 -22.60 -11.91 3.51
N GLY A 185 -23.91 -11.89 3.25
CA GLY A 185 -24.67 -10.67 2.93
C GLY A 185 -24.31 -10.04 1.59
N ALA A 186 -24.53 -8.73 1.48
CA ALA A 186 -24.48 -8.00 0.21
C ALA A 186 -23.12 -8.07 -0.51
N ALA A 187 -22.00 -8.28 0.21
CA ALA A 187 -20.70 -8.43 -0.44
C ALA A 187 -20.60 -9.73 -1.25
N ALA A 188 -21.15 -10.84 -0.73
CA ALA A 188 -21.19 -12.12 -1.44
C ALA A 188 -22.06 -12.01 -2.70
N GLU A 189 -23.24 -11.39 -2.57
CA GLU A 189 -24.17 -11.17 -3.68
C GLU A 189 -23.55 -10.31 -4.78
N ARG A 190 -22.90 -9.19 -4.43
CA ARG A 190 -22.22 -8.33 -5.41
C ARG A 190 -21.08 -9.05 -6.13
N LEU A 191 -20.25 -9.79 -5.40
CA LEU A 191 -19.14 -10.53 -6.01
C LEU A 191 -19.63 -11.65 -6.93
N TYR A 192 -20.71 -12.34 -6.55
CA TYR A 192 -21.37 -13.35 -7.38
C TYR A 192 -21.94 -12.75 -8.67
N GLN A 193 -22.64 -11.61 -8.57
CA GLN A 193 -23.18 -10.90 -9.73
C GLN A 193 -22.05 -10.44 -10.66
N ALA A 194 -20.97 -9.86 -10.11
CA ALA A 194 -19.82 -9.42 -10.87
C ALA A 194 -19.13 -10.57 -11.64
N LEU A 195 -18.93 -11.72 -11.00
CA LEU A 195 -18.37 -12.92 -11.64
C LEU A 195 -19.28 -13.44 -12.76
N THR A 196 -20.60 -13.46 -12.52
CA THR A 196 -21.58 -13.89 -13.52
C THR A 196 -21.58 -12.97 -14.74
N LEU A 197 -21.53 -11.66 -14.54
CA LEU A 197 -21.44 -10.68 -15.61
C LEU A 197 -20.11 -10.78 -16.37
N ALA A 198 -19.00 -11.01 -15.66
CA ALA A 198 -17.67 -11.11 -16.25
C ALA A 198 -17.59 -12.28 -17.24
N ARG A 199 -18.19 -13.43 -16.88
CA ARG A 199 -18.28 -14.63 -17.72
C ARG A 199 -19.15 -14.43 -18.96
N LYS A 200 -20.20 -13.62 -18.88
CA LYS A 200 -21.08 -13.32 -20.03
C LYS A 200 -20.41 -12.41 -21.05
N ALA A 201 -19.43 -11.62 -20.62
CA ALA A 201 -18.72 -10.65 -21.45
C ALA A 201 -17.37 -11.16 -22.00
N ALA A 202 -17.03 -12.43 -21.73
CA ALA A 202 -15.85 -13.13 -22.22
C ALA A 202 -16.21 -14.04 -23.40
#